data_AF-A0A3D2G3N7-F1
#
_entry.id   AF-A0A3D2G3N7-F1
#
_cell.length_a   1.000
_cell.length_b   1.000
_cell.length_c   1.000
_cell.angle_alpha   90.00
_cell.angle_beta   90.00
_cell.angle_gamma   90.00
#
_symmetry.space_group_name_H-M   'P 1'
#
loop_
_entity.id
_entity.type
_entity.pdbx_description
1 polymer ?
#
loop_
_entity_poly.entity_id
_entity_poly.type
_entity_poly.pdbx_seq_one_letter_code
_entity_poly.pdbx_strand_id
1 'polypeptide(L)'
;MARMVRSQILMLKESEYVTAARALGAKNGRIIKKHLLTNCIGTLIVTTTLQIPSSIFTESFLSFLGLGVAVPLPSLGSLASEAINGINTYPYLLFIPSILISLIILSFNLLGDGLRDAFDPKLKN
;
A
#
# COMPACT_ATOMS: atom_id res chain seq x y z
N MET A 1 3.99 -2.82 -8.90
CA MET A 1 5.15 -2.42 -8.08
C MET A 1 6.46 -2.28 -8.84
N ALA A 2 6.99 -3.33 -9.47
CA ALA A 2 8.32 -3.29 -10.13
C ALA A 2 8.50 -2.12 -11.13
N ARG A 3 7.47 -1.76 -11.90
CA ARG A 3 7.50 -0.61 -12.83
C ARG A 3 7.65 0.74 -12.13
N MET A 4 6.94 0.94 -11.01
CA MET A 4 6.97 2.19 -10.22
C MET A 4 8.33 2.37 -9.53
N VAL A 5 8.89 1.28 -9.00
CA VAL A 5 10.25 1.30 -8.42
C VAL A 5 11.27 1.64 -9.50
N ARG A 6 11.16 1.03 -10.68
CA ARG A 6 12.04 1.32 -11.82
C ARG A 6 11.96 2.78 -12.27
N SER A 7 10.76 3.37 -12.36
CA SER A 7 10.61 4.77 -12.75
C SER A 7 11.23 5.73 -11.73
N GLN A 8 11.06 5.47 -10.43
CA GLN A 8 11.70 6.28 -9.39
C GLN A 8 13.23 6.16 -9.44
N ILE A 9 13.77 4.95 -9.61
CA ILE A 9 15.21 4.73 -9.77
C ILE A 9 15.74 5.47 -11.02
N LEU A 10 14.99 5.47 -12.12
CA LEU A 10 15.42 6.18 -13.34
C LEU A 10 15.51 7.69 -13.12
N MET A 11 14.49 8.28 -12.48
CA MET A 11 14.48 9.70 -12.11
C MET A 11 15.63 10.07 -11.18
N LEU A 12 15.88 9.26 -10.13
CA LEU A 12 16.99 9.50 -9.21
C LEU A 12 18.35 9.33 -9.91
N LYS A 13 18.47 8.44 -10.89
CA LYS A 13 19.71 8.24 -11.66
C LYS A 13 20.07 9.44 -12.53
N GLU A 14 19.07 10.18 -13.03
CA GLU A 14 19.25 11.39 -13.83
C GLU A 14 19.46 12.66 -12.99
N SER A 15 19.39 12.55 -11.66
CA SER A 15 19.54 13.69 -10.77
C SER A 15 20.98 14.20 -10.69
N GLU A 16 21.14 15.53 -10.55
CA GLU A 16 22.45 16.20 -10.56
C GLU A 16 23.41 15.69 -9.47
N TYR A 17 22.91 15.26 -8.31
CA TYR A 17 23.73 14.70 -7.24
C TYR A 17 24.35 13.34 -7.60
N VAL A 18 23.73 12.54 -8.47
CA VAL A 18 24.31 11.29 -8.98
C VAL A 18 25.41 11.60 -9.99
N THR A 19 25.20 12.59 -10.85
CA THR A 19 26.18 13.05 -11.83
C THR A 19 27.42 13.64 -11.15
N ALA A 20 27.22 14.46 -10.11
CA ALA A 20 28.31 15.00 -9.28
C ALA A 20 29.06 13.91 -8.51
N ALA A 21 28.36 12.95 -7.90
CA ALA A 21 29.00 11.82 -7.21
C ALA A 21 29.83 10.95 -8.16
N ARG A 22 29.39 10.77 -9.41
CA ARG A 22 30.15 10.08 -10.44
C ARG A 22 31.37 10.89 -10.89
N ALA A 23 31.25 12.21 -11.05
CA ALA A 23 32.36 13.10 -11.38
C ALA A 23 33.44 13.10 -10.28
N LEU A 24 33.06 12.90 -9.01
CA LEU A 24 33.95 12.73 -7.86
C LEU A 24 34.58 11.33 -7.75
N GLY A 25 34.36 10.43 -8.72
CA GLY A 25 34.97 9.10 -8.74
C GLY A 25 34.30 8.04 -7.87
N ALA A 26 33.05 8.26 -7.41
CA ALA A 26 32.35 7.27 -6.61
C ALA A 26 31.99 6.01 -7.44
N LYS A 27 32.32 4.82 -6.91
CA LYS A 27 31.92 3.54 -7.53
C LYS A 27 30.40 3.42 -7.63
N ASN A 28 29.90 2.92 -8.76
CA ASN A 28 28.46 2.75 -9.05
C ASN A 28 27.69 2.03 -7.91
N GLY A 29 28.26 1.00 -7.30
CA GLY A 29 27.62 0.27 -6.19
C GLY A 29 27.42 1.11 -4.92
N ARG A 30 28.32 2.07 -4.64
CA ARG A 30 28.22 2.99 -3.49
C ARG A 30 27.14 4.05 -3.75
N ILE A 31 27.04 4.53 -4.99
CA ILE A 31 25.97 5.46 -5.41
C ILE A 31 24.60 4.79 -5.25
N ILE A 32 24.45 3.55 -5.73
CA ILE A 32 23.19 2.81 -5.64
C ILE A 32 22.78 2.60 -4.18
N LYS A 33 23.64 2.01 -3.33
CA LYS A 33 23.26 1.70 -1.94
C LYS A 33 23.10 2.94 -1.06
N LYS A 34 23.99 3.92 -1.15
CA LYS A 34 24.04 5.04 -0.21
C LYS A 34 23.18 6.23 -0.63
N HIS A 35 23.09 6.50 -1.93
CA HIS A 35 22.38 7.68 -2.45
C HIS A 35 21.03 7.29 -3.05
N LEU A 36 21.00 6.31 -3.95
CA LEU A 36 19.76 5.97 -4.67
C LEU A 36 18.76 5.21 -3.79
N LEU A 37 19.23 4.20 -3.05
CA LEU A 37 18.38 3.39 -2.16
C LEU A 37 17.85 4.22 -0.99
N THR A 38 18.73 4.95 -0.29
CA THR A 38 18.34 5.80 0.86
C THR A 38 17.31 6.87 0.49
N ASN A 39 17.44 7.48 -0.69
CA ASN A 39 16.47 8.49 -1.14
C ASN A 39 15.15 7.89 -1.64
N CYS A 40 15.16 6.68 -2.24
CA CYS A 40 13.92 6.00 -2.65
C CYS A 40 13.17 5.32 -1.51
N ILE A 41 13.83 4.96 -0.40
CA ILE A 41 13.22 4.20 0.70
C ILE A 41 12.01 4.92 1.29
N GLY A 42 12.07 6.24 1.49
CA GLY A 42 10.93 7.01 2.01
C GLY A 42 9.70 6.89 1.11
N THR A 43 9.86 7.19 -0.19
CA THR A 43 8.77 7.08 -1.16
C THR A 43 8.29 5.64 -1.35
N LEU A 44 9.17 4.65 -1.28
CA LEU A 44 8.81 3.23 -1.36
C LEU A 44 7.96 2.78 -0.16
N ILE A 45 8.31 3.20 1.05
CA ILE A 45 7.55 2.88 2.27
C ILE A 45 6.15 3.49 2.18
N VAL A 46 6.05 4.76 1.80
CA VAL A 46 4.77 5.46 1.64
C VAL A 46 3.89 4.79 0.58
N THR A 47 4.45 4.56 -0.62
CA THR A 47 3.70 3.95 -1.73
C THR A 47 3.27 2.52 -1.43
N THR A 48 4.06 1.76 -0.67
CA THR A 48 3.69 0.42 -0.21
C THR A 48 2.54 0.50 0.79
N THR A 49 2.61 1.43 1.76
CA THR A 49 1.57 1.62 2.78
C THR A 49 0.22 1.96 2.15
N LEU A 50 0.21 2.83 1.13
CA LEU A 50 -1.01 3.20 0.42
C LEU A 50 -1.62 2.07 -0.43
N GLN A 51 -0.86 1.02 -0.76
CA GLN A 51 -1.37 -0.13 -1.52
C GLN A 51 -1.93 -1.26 -0.64
N ILE A 52 -1.66 -1.23 0.66
CA ILE A 52 -2.24 -2.19 1.60
C ILE A 52 -3.78 -2.09 1.62
N PRO A 53 -4.40 -0.90 1.81
CA PRO A 53 -5.86 -0.81 1.85
C PRO A 53 -6.53 -1.25 0.54
N SER A 54 -5.96 -0.94 -0.63
CA SER A 54 -6.54 -1.39 -1.90
C SER A 54 -6.45 -2.91 -2.08
N SER A 55 -5.38 -3.53 -1.57
CA SER A 55 -5.22 -4.99 -1.60
C SER A 55 -6.22 -5.68 -0.68
N ILE A 56 -6.41 -5.17 0.55
CA ILE A 56 -7.41 -5.66 1.51
C ILE A 56 -8.82 -5.52 0.94
N PHE A 57 -9.13 -4.39 0.29
CA PHE A 57 -10.43 -4.19 -0.36
C PHE A 57 -10.66 -5.22 -1.47
N THR A 58 -9.67 -5.43 -2.33
CA THR A 58 -9.78 -6.38 -3.44
C THR A 58 -9.97 -7.81 -2.93
N GLU A 59 -9.21 -8.22 -1.90
CA GLU A 59 -9.37 -9.53 -1.26
C GLU A 59 -10.76 -9.69 -0.63
N SER A 60 -11.22 -8.70 0.14
CA SER A 60 -12.53 -8.70 0.78
C SER A 60 -13.66 -8.74 -0.25
N PHE A 61 -13.52 -8.02 -1.36
CA PHE A 61 -14.49 -8.00 -2.47
C PHE A 61 -14.54 -9.33 -3.22
N LEU A 62 -13.39 -9.94 -3.50
CA LEU A 62 -13.33 -11.29 -4.10
C LEU A 62 -13.90 -12.36 -3.15
N SER A 63 -13.63 -12.24 -1.85
CA SER A 63 -14.18 -13.15 -0.84
C SER A 63 -15.68 -12.99 -0.65
N PHE A 64 -16.20 -11.77 -0.81
CA PHE A 64 -17.64 -11.52 -0.88
C PHE A 64 -18.30 -12.19 -2.09
N LEU A 65 -17.64 -12.13 -3.26
CA LEU A 65 -18.06 -12.82 -4.48
C LEU A 65 -17.91 -14.35 -4.43
N GLY A 66 -17.38 -14.92 -3.34
CA GLY A 66 -17.16 -16.37 -3.19
C GLY A 66 -15.92 -16.90 -3.92
N LEU A 67 -15.05 -16.02 -4.44
CA LEU A 67 -13.79 -16.34 -5.13
C LEU A 67 -12.56 -16.08 -4.24
N GLY A 68 -12.77 -15.78 -2.96
CA GLY A 68 -11.70 -15.48 -2.00
C GLY A 68 -11.14 -16.71 -1.29
N VAL A 69 -10.46 -16.46 -0.17
CA VAL A 69 -9.72 -17.45 0.61
C VAL A 69 -10.63 -18.63 0.99
N ALA A 70 -10.20 -19.85 0.67
CA ALA A 70 -10.95 -21.06 0.98
C ALA A 70 -11.08 -21.24 2.51
N VAL A 71 -12.29 -21.63 2.94
CA VAL A 71 -12.63 -22.05 4.32
C VAL A 71 -11.50 -22.95 4.86
N PRO A 72 -10.74 -22.53 5.90
CA PRO A 72 -11.21 -22.34 7.27
C PRO A 72 -10.77 -21.01 7.94
N LEU A 73 -10.20 -20.07 7.20
CA LEU A 73 -9.84 -18.74 7.73
C LEU A 73 -11.01 -17.76 7.49
N PRO A 74 -11.71 -17.29 8.54
CA PRO A 74 -12.80 -16.33 8.35
C PRO A 74 -12.21 -15.01 7.86
N SER A 75 -12.60 -14.61 6.64
CA SER A 75 -12.33 -13.27 6.13
C SER A 75 -13.57 -12.40 6.35
N LEU A 76 -13.37 -11.08 6.44
CA LEU A 76 -14.51 -10.15 6.57
C LEU A 76 -15.47 -10.25 5.35
N GLY A 77 -14.94 -10.60 4.17
CA GLY A 77 -15.73 -10.80 2.96
C GLY A 77 -16.50 -12.13 2.95
N SER A 78 -15.95 -13.22 3.51
CA SER A 78 -16.68 -14.49 3.62
C SER A 78 -17.83 -14.38 4.63
N LEU A 79 -17.63 -13.65 5.74
CA LEU A 79 -18.69 -13.34 6.71
C LEU A 79 -19.84 -12.53 6.09
N ALA A 80 -19.52 -11.58 5.20
CA ALA A 80 -20.55 -10.82 4.47
C ALA A 80 -21.29 -11.69 3.44
N SER A 81 -20.62 -12.66 2.81
CA SER A 81 -21.24 -13.60 1.86
C SER A 81 -22.20 -14.57 2.55
N GLU A 82 -21.80 -15.11 3.71
CA GLU A 82 -22.67 -15.94 4.56
C GLU A 82 -23.89 -15.15 5.08
N ALA A 83 -23.72 -13.87 5.38
CA ALA A 83 -24.81 -12.98 5.78
C ALA A 83 -25.85 -12.75 4.66
N ILE A 84 -25.48 -12.84 3.38
CA ILE A 84 -26.44 -12.78 2.26
C ILE A 84 -27.35 -14.01 2.25
N ASN A 85 -26.79 -15.20 2.51
CA ASN A 85 -27.58 -16.43 2.58
C ASN A 85 -28.55 -16.42 3.79
N GLY A 86 -28.17 -15.73 4.87
CA GLY A 86 -29.00 -15.53 6.06
C GLY A 86 -29.85 -14.25 6.08
N ILE A 87 -29.92 -13.49 4.97
CA ILE A 87 -30.51 -12.14 4.95
C ILE A 87 -32.00 -12.12 5.30
N ASN A 88 -32.71 -13.22 5.02
CA ASN A 88 -34.12 -13.40 5.33
C ASN A 88 -34.37 -13.66 6.84
N THR A 89 -33.34 -14.01 7.59
CA THR A 89 -33.45 -14.34 9.03
C THR A 89 -32.74 -13.29 9.91
N TYR A 90 -31.58 -12.79 9.49
CA TYR A 90 -30.73 -11.91 10.29
C TYR A 90 -30.04 -10.81 9.44
N PRO A 91 -30.76 -9.77 9.00
CA PRO A 91 -30.20 -8.71 8.13
C PRO A 91 -29.07 -7.89 8.80
N TYR A 92 -29.00 -7.88 10.13
CA TYR A 92 -27.93 -7.22 10.89
C TYR A 92 -26.56 -7.90 10.76
N LEU A 93 -26.51 -9.18 10.37
CA LEU A 93 -25.25 -9.89 10.15
C LEU A 93 -24.44 -9.31 8.98
N LEU A 94 -25.08 -8.59 8.05
CA LEU A 94 -24.44 -8.00 6.87
C LEU A 94 -23.88 -6.59 7.16
N PHE A 95 -24.55 -5.84 8.03
CA PHE A 95 -24.13 -4.48 8.41
C PHE A 95 -22.81 -4.47 9.19
N ILE A 96 -22.61 -5.43 10.08
CA ILE A 96 -21.42 -5.53 10.93
C ILE A 96 -20.13 -5.67 10.10
N PRO A 97 -19.97 -6.67 9.21
CA PRO A 97 -18.75 -6.82 8.42
C PRO A 97 -18.55 -5.66 7.44
N SER A 98 -19.63 -5.10 6.89
CA SER A 98 -19.57 -3.96 5.95
C SER A 98 -19.02 -2.69 6.61
N ILE A 99 -19.51 -2.36 7.82
CA ILE A 99 -19.00 -1.22 8.60
C ILE A 99 -17.54 -1.46 9.00
N LEU A 100 -17.21 -2.68 9.42
CA LEU A 100 -15.85 -3.01 9.85
C LEU A 100 -14.83 -2.89 8.71
N ILE A 101 -15.16 -3.39 7.51
CA ILE A 101 -14.32 -3.24 6.31
C ILE A 101 -14.14 -1.76 5.97
N SER A 102 -15.23 -0.98 5.97
CA SER A 102 -15.17 0.46 5.70
C SER A 102 -14.26 1.19 6.70
N LEU A 103 -14.37 0.87 7.98
CA LEU A 103 -13.58 1.49 9.04
C LEU A 103 -12.09 1.10 8.94
N ILE A 104 -11.78 -0.17 8.66
CA ILE A 104 -10.41 -0.64 8.44
C ILE A 104 -9.78 0.08 7.24
N ILE A 105 -10.48 0.13 6.10
CA ILE A 105 -9.97 0.80 4.89
C ILE A 105 -9.73 2.28 5.18
N LEU A 106 -10.67 2.95 5.85
CA LEU A 106 -10.56 4.35 6.22
C LEU A 106 -9.35 4.58 7.14
N SER A 107 -9.18 3.78 8.19
CA SER A 107 -8.03 3.89 9.11
C SER A 107 -6.69 3.67 8.42
N PHE A 108 -6.59 2.66 7.54
CA PHE A 108 -5.35 2.41 6.79
C PHE A 108 -5.07 3.47 5.74
N ASN A 109 -6.11 4.05 5.14
CA ASN A 109 -5.97 5.14 4.17
C ASN A 109 -5.47 6.42 4.87
N LEU A 110 -6.10 6.81 5.99
CA LEU A 110 -5.66 7.93 6.84
C LEU A 110 -4.25 7.72 7.40
N LEU A 111 -3.91 6.50 7.83
CA LEU A 111 -2.57 6.18 8.31
C LEU A 111 -1.54 6.26 7.16
N GLY A 112 -1.90 5.78 5.97
CA GLY A 112 -1.05 5.88 4.78
C GLY A 112 -0.81 7.31 4.33
N ASP A 113 -1.84 8.16 4.39
CA ASP A 113 -1.72 9.60 4.11
C ASP A 113 -0.91 10.32 5.21
N GLY A 114 -1.11 9.98 6.49
CA GLY A 114 -0.28 10.51 7.57
C GLY A 114 1.19 10.09 7.46
N LEU A 115 1.45 8.85 7.05
CA LEU A 115 2.80 8.38 6.76
C LEU A 115 3.39 9.12 5.55
N ARG A 116 2.58 9.32 4.51
CA ARG A 116 2.96 10.12 3.34
C ARG A 116 3.38 11.52 3.75
N ASP A 117 2.55 12.21 4.52
CA ASP A 117 2.83 13.58 4.96
C ASP A 117 4.07 13.65 5.87
N ALA A 118 4.29 12.65 6.71
CA ALA A 118 5.49 12.56 7.56
C ALA A 118 6.78 12.32 6.76
N PHE A 119 6.69 11.58 5.64
CA PHE A 119 7.84 11.24 4.80
C PHE A 119 7.99 12.13 3.55
N ASP A 120 7.01 12.98 3.23
CA ASP A 120 7.10 13.96 2.15
C ASP A 120 7.86 15.21 2.64
N PRO A 121 9.14 15.41 2.26
CA PRO A 121 9.97 16.47 2.81
C PRO A 121 9.62 17.86 2.24
N LYS A 122 8.58 17.99 1.41
CA LYS A 122 8.22 19.23 0.71
C LYS A 122 7.51 20.28 1.58
N LEU A 123 7.16 19.96 2.84
CA LEU A 123 6.52 20.90 3.76
C LEU A 123 7.50 21.69 4.65
N LYS A 124 8.82 21.59 4.39
CA LYS A 124 9.82 22.40 5.09
C LYS A 124 10.41 23.46 4.17
N ASN A 125 9.58 24.43 3.79
CA ASN A 125 10.03 25.77 3.38
C ASN A 125 9.81 26.72 4.55
#